data_AF-A0A9R1QBU1-F1
#
_entry.id   AF-A0A9R1QBU1-F1
#
_cell.length_a   1.000
_cell.length_b   1.000
_cell.length_c   1.000
_cell.angle_alpha   90.00
_cell.angle_beta   90.00
_cell.angle_gamma   90.00
#
_symmetry.space_group_name_H-M   'P 1'
#
loop_
_entity.id
_entity.type
_entity.pdbx_description
1 polymer ?
#
loop_
_entity_poly.entity_id
_entity_poly.type
_entity_poly.pdbx_seq_one_letter_code
_entity_poly.pdbx_strand_id
1 'polypeptide(L)'
;MAQILLHGNLHVTIFEASSLSHPGRASGGAPKFIRKFVEGIEETVGVGKGSSKLYATIDLEKARVGRTRMLGNEPVNPRWYESFHIYCAHLAADVIFTMKADNAIGATLIGRAYLPVAELLEGEEIDRWLEICDDKREPVGESKIHVKLQYFGVDKDRNWARGVRSVKFPGVPYTFFSQRQGCNVRLYQDAHVPDNFIPKIPLADGKNYEPARCWEDIFDAISNAQHLIYITGWSVHTEITLIRDTNRPKPGGDVTLGELLKRKASEGVRVLMLVWDDRTSVGLLKRDGLMATHDEETANYFQGTDVHCVLCPRNPDDSGSIVQDLQISTMFTHHQKIVCVDDALPSQGSEQRRILSFVGGIDLCDGRYDTQYHSLFRTLDTVHHDDFHQPNFATASITKGGPREPWHDIHSRLEGPIAWDVLYNFEQRWRKQTPRNTSLSSA
;
A
#
# COMPACT_ATOMS: atom_id res chain seq x y z
N MET A 1 -10.94 -20.68 -29.41
CA MET A 1 -9.54 -21.15 -29.41
C MET A 1 -9.26 -21.80 -28.06
N ALA A 2 -8.30 -22.74 -27.99
CA ALA A 2 -7.93 -23.35 -26.71
C ALA A 2 -7.24 -22.29 -25.83
N GLN A 3 -7.63 -22.22 -24.55
CA GLN A 3 -6.96 -21.35 -23.60
C GLN A 3 -5.68 -22.03 -23.09
N ILE A 4 -4.60 -21.27 -23.02
CA ILE A 4 -3.29 -21.74 -22.57
C ILE A 4 -2.97 -21.07 -21.24
N LEU A 5 -2.39 -21.81 -20.31
CA LEU A 5 -1.94 -21.28 -19.03
C LEU A 5 -0.64 -20.49 -19.22
N LEU A 6 -0.72 -19.17 -19.03
CA LEU A 6 0.43 -18.30 -18.85
C LEU A 6 0.72 -18.21 -17.35
N HIS A 7 1.67 -19.01 -16.90
CA HIS A 7 2.21 -18.96 -15.53
C HIS A 7 3.67 -18.53 -15.60
N GLY A 8 3.96 -17.28 -15.24
CA GLY A 8 5.30 -16.71 -15.41
C GLY A 8 5.28 -15.18 -15.50
N ASN A 9 6.22 -14.63 -16.26
CA ASN A 9 6.34 -13.19 -16.49
C ASN A 9 6.11 -12.88 -17.97
N LEU A 10 5.26 -11.90 -18.26
CA LEU A 10 5.07 -11.35 -19.59
C LEU A 10 5.65 -9.94 -19.62
N HIS A 11 6.74 -9.75 -20.36
CA HIS A 11 7.29 -8.43 -20.61
C HIS A 11 6.57 -7.83 -21.81
N VAL A 12 6.03 -6.62 -21.64
CA VAL A 12 5.26 -5.94 -22.70
C VAL A 12 5.75 -4.51 -22.83
N THR A 13 5.96 -4.04 -24.05
CA THR A 13 6.10 -2.62 -24.36
C THR A 13 4.98 -2.20 -25.29
N ILE A 14 4.27 -1.12 -24.94
CA ILE A 14 3.34 -0.44 -25.83
C ILE A 14 4.04 0.84 -26.29
N PHE A 15 4.39 0.89 -27.57
CA PHE A 15 5.08 2.04 -28.14
C PHE A 15 4.09 3.15 -28.48
N GLU A 16 3.26 2.90 -29.48
CA GLU A 16 2.35 3.88 -30.04
C GLU A 16 1.16 3.23 -30.74
N ALA A 17 0.14 4.03 -31.01
CA ALA A 17 -0.90 3.68 -31.97
C ALA A 17 -0.92 4.70 -33.10
N SER A 18 -1.32 4.28 -34.28
CA SER A 18 -1.39 5.14 -35.46
C SER A 18 -2.81 5.24 -36.00
N SER A 19 -3.10 6.34 -36.70
CA SER A 19 -4.31 6.47 -37.53
C SER A 19 -5.65 6.42 -36.79
N LEU A 20 -5.67 6.70 -35.48
CA LEU A 20 -6.89 6.62 -34.64
C LEU A 20 -7.98 7.61 -35.06
N SER A 21 -7.61 8.74 -35.66
CA SER A 21 -8.51 9.68 -36.31
C SER A 21 -7.86 10.19 -37.61
N HIS A 22 -8.54 9.99 -38.74
CA HIS A 22 -8.12 10.54 -40.03
C HIS A 22 -8.84 11.88 -40.26
N PRO A 23 -8.16 13.05 -40.18
CA PRO A 23 -8.79 14.35 -40.43
C PRO A 23 -9.24 14.58 -41.89
N GLY A 24 -8.89 13.68 -42.83
CA GLY A 24 -9.27 13.76 -44.24
C GLY A 24 -10.44 12.87 -44.68
N ARG A 25 -11.09 12.11 -43.78
CA ARG A 25 -12.25 11.29 -44.17
C ARG A 25 -13.52 12.15 -44.18
N ALA A 26 -14.02 12.45 -45.37
CA ALA A 26 -15.38 12.94 -45.56
C ALA A 26 -16.35 12.03 -44.75
N SER A 27 -17.13 12.64 -43.88
CA SER A 27 -17.97 12.06 -42.83
C SER A 27 -19.11 11.13 -43.30
N GLY A 28 -19.07 10.67 -44.56
CA GLY A 28 -20.10 9.85 -45.20
C GLY A 28 -19.96 8.34 -45.01
N GLY A 29 -18.78 7.82 -44.65
CA GLY A 29 -18.52 6.36 -44.61
C GLY A 29 -17.99 5.78 -43.28
N ALA A 30 -17.72 6.60 -42.27
CA ALA A 30 -17.18 6.13 -41.00
C ALA A 30 -18.28 5.51 -40.11
N PRO A 31 -17.98 4.45 -39.33
CA PRO A 31 -18.88 3.95 -38.30
C PRO A 31 -19.32 5.08 -37.35
N LYS A 32 -20.60 5.11 -36.95
CA LYS A 32 -21.19 6.17 -36.12
C LYS A 32 -20.38 6.52 -34.86
N PHE A 33 -19.60 5.59 -34.31
CA PHE A 33 -18.77 5.81 -33.11
C PHE A 33 -17.55 6.71 -33.38
N ILE A 34 -16.85 6.55 -34.51
CA ILE A 34 -15.72 7.43 -34.89
C ILE A 34 -16.25 8.82 -35.24
N ARG A 35 -17.43 8.89 -35.85
CA ARG A 35 -18.11 10.14 -36.15
C ARG A 35 -18.39 10.94 -34.86
N LYS A 36 -18.88 10.29 -33.80
CA LYS A 36 -19.01 10.91 -32.46
C LYS A 36 -17.67 11.30 -31.82
N PHE A 37 -16.59 10.57 -32.10
CA PHE A 37 -15.25 10.92 -31.59
C PHE A 37 -14.73 12.21 -32.23
N VAL A 38 -14.91 12.39 -33.54
CA VAL A 38 -14.52 13.62 -34.26
C VAL A 38 -15.50 14.77 -33.99
N GLU A 39 -16.81 14.52 -34.03
CA GLU A 39 -17.84 15.54 -33.71
C GLU A 39 -17.77 15.97 -32.23
N GLY A 40 -17.41 15.08 -31.30
CA GLY A 40 -17.16 15.44 -29.89
C GLY A 40 -15.85 16.20 -29.65
N ILE A 41 -14.92 16.18 -30.62
CA ILE A 41 -13.72 17.03 -30.64
C ILE A 41 -14.05 18.39 -31.29
N GLU A 42 -14.93 18.42 -32.30
CA GLU A 42 -15.30 19.63 -33.05
C GLU A 42 -16.44 20.46 -32.42
N GLU A 43 -17.34 19.90 -31.61
CA GLU A 43 -18.43 20.67 -30.94
C GLU A 43 -17.99 21.49 -29.71
N THR A 44 -16.70 21.56 -29.41
CA THR A 44 -16.18 22.34 -28.26
C THR A 44 -15.63 23.71 -28.68
N VAL A 45 -16.19 24.33 -29.72
CA VAL A 45 -15.93 25.75 -30.05
C VAL A 45 -16.95 26.62 -29.32
N GLY A 46 -16.90 26.59 -28.00
CA GLY A 46 -17.78 27.41 -27.16
C GLY A 46 -17.95 26.85 -25.77
N VAL A 47 -17.20 27.41 -24.82
CA VAL A 47 -17.25 27.17 -23.36
C VAL A 47 -16.51 25.90 -22.92
N GLY A 48 -15.32 26.10 -22.35
CA GLY A 48 -14.33 25.03 -22.09
C GLY A 48 -14.78 23.93 -21.11
N LYS A 49 -14.38 22.68 -21.42
CA LYS A 49 -14.14 21.55 -20.49
C LYS A 49 -13.59 20.31 -21.24
N GLY A 50 -12.31 19.98 -20.99
CA GLY A 50 -11.70 18.63 -21.05
C GLY A 50 -11.37 18.02 -22.43
N SER A 51 -10.08 18.02 -22.82
CA SER A 51 -9.59 17.18 -23.93
C SER A 51 -9.70 15.69 -23.59
N SER A 52 -10.11 14.87 -24.57
CA SER A 52 -10.13 13.41 -24.46
C SER A 52 -8.73 12.87 -24.13
N LYS A 53 -8.63 12.01 -23.12
CA LYS A 53 -7.37 11.38 -22.69
C LYS A 53 -7.27 9.95 -23.21
N LEU A 54 -6.29 9.69 -24.07
CA LEU A 54 -6.08 8.37 -24.67
C LEU A 54 -5.19 7.49 -23.79
N TYR A 55 -5.54 6.22 -23.70
CA TYR A 55 -4.73 5.19 -23.05
C TYR A 55 -5.00 3.81 -23.64
N ALA A 56 -4.05 2.89 -23.42
CA ALA A 56 -4.18 1.49 -23.78
C ALA A 56 -4.22 0.62 -22.51
N THR A 57 -4.90 -0.52 -22.60
CA THR A 57 -4.87 -1.54 -21.54
C THR A 57 -4.43 -2.88 -22.10
N ILE A 58 -3.82 -3.68 -21.23
CA ILE A 58 -3.38 -5.04 -21.51
C ILE A 58 -4.28 -5.98 -20.72
N ASP A 59 -4.94 -6.89 -21.42
CA ASP A 59 -5.83 -7.89 -20.86
C ASP A 59 -5.36 -9.29 -21.28
N LEU A 60 -5.34 -10.24 -20.34
CA LEU A 60 -5.22 -11.67 -20.63
C LEU A 60 -6.64 -12.25 -20.60
N GLU A 61 -7.22 -12.45 -21.79
CA GLU A 61 -8.67 -12.62 -21.94
C GLU A 61 -9.46 -11.50 -21.25
N LYS A 62 -10.13 -11.82 -20.14
CA LYS A 62 -10.97 -10.90 -19.38
C LYS A 62 -10.26 -10.29 -18.17
N ALA A 63 -9.03 -10.72 -17.89
CA ALA A 63 -8.25 -10.24 -16.75
C ALA A 63 -7.38 -9.05 -17.15
N ARG A 64 -7.69 -7.87 -16.59
CA ARG A 64 -6.86 -6.66 -16.74
C ARG A 64 -5.53 -6.85 -16.01
N VAL A 65 -4.43 -6.69 -16.73
CA VAL A 65 -3.07 -6.88 -16.17
C VAL A 65 -2.14 -5.67 -16.34
N GLY A 66 -2.53 -4.69 -17.15
CA GLY A 66 -1.75 -3.45 -17.31
C GLY A 66 -2.56 -2.32 -17.93
N ARG A 67 -2.11 -1.08 -17.71
CA ARG A 67 -2.68 0.14 -18.30
C ARG A 67 -1.56 1.16 -18.49
N THR A 68 -1.52 1.81 -19.64
CA THR A 68 -0.60 2.93 -19.87
C THR A 68 -1.05 4.17 -19.10
N ARG A 69 -0.17 5.17 -19.00
CA ARG A 69 -0.58 6.54 -18.66
C ARG A 69 -1.57 7.09 -19.69
N MET A 70 -2.33 8.08 -19.24
CA MET A 70 -3.27 8.84 -20.06
C MET A 70 -2.55 9.98 -20.80
N LEU A 71 -2.80 10.13 -22.10
CA LEU A 71 -2.26 11.19 -22.96
C LEU A 71 -3.37 12.13 -23.43
N GLY A 72 -3.25 13.43 -23.16
CA GLY A 72 -4.26 14.43 -23.53
C GLY A 72 -4.00 15.22 -24.82
N ASN A 73 -2.80 15.11 -25.40
CA ASN A 73 -2.31 16.04 -26.44
C ASN A 73 -1.96 15.37 -27.78
N GLU A 74 -2.14 14.05 -27.91
CA GLU A 74 -1.78 13.28 -29.12
C GLU A 74 -2.96 12.43 -29.62
N PRO A 75 -4.02 13.05 -30.19
CA PRO A 75 -5.29 12.36 -30.46
C PRO A 75 -5.26 11.42 -31.68
N VAL A 76 -4.27 11.56 -32.57
CA VAL A 76 -4.15 10.79 -33.81
C VAL A 76 -3.16 9.64 -33.66
N ASN A 77 -1.95 9.97 -33.18
CA ASN A 77 -0.83 9.04 -33.04
C ASN A 77 -0.28 9.10 -31.60
N PRO A 78 -1.00 8.57 -30.61
CA PRO A 78 -0.56 8.59 -29.22
C PRO A 78 0.68 7.72 -29.02
N ARG A 79 1.70 8.28 -28.36
CA ARG A 79 2.97 7.61 -28.09
C ARG A 79 3.22 7.47 -26.59
N TRP A 80 3.13 6.24 -26.09
CA TRP A 80 3.32 5.94 -24.67
C TRP A 80 4.77 5.61 -24.34
N TYR A 81 5.40 4.76 -25.15
CA TYR A 81 6.73 4.19 -24.88
C TYR A 81 6.81 3.58 -23.46
N GLU A 82 5.79 2.81 -23.10
CA GLU A 82 5.62 2.30 -21.73
C GLU A 82 5.85 0.80 -21.69
N SER A 83 6.66 0.35 -20.73
CA SER A 83 7.04 -1.06 -20.57
C SER A 83 6.52 -1.61 -19.24
N PHE A 84 6.09 -2.86 -19.27
CA PHE A 84 5.42 -3.57 -18.19
C PHE A 84 6.12 -4.89 -17.92
N HIS A 85 6.28 -5.22 -16.64
CA HIS A 85 6.67 -6.54 -16.16
C HIS A 85 5.44 -7.16 -15.52
N ILE A 86 4.72 -7.99 -16.27
CA ILE A 86 3.41 -8.50 -15.88
C ILE A 86 3.56 -9.90 -15.29
N TYR A 87 3.14 -10.07 -14.04
CA TYR A 87 3.05 -11.40 -13.41
C TYR A 87 1.79 -12.11 -13.89
N CYS A 88 1.96 -13.29 -14.48
CA CYS A 88 0.89 -14.07 -15.08
C CYS A 88 0.62 -15.36 -14.31
N ALA A 89 -0.66 -15.65 -14.06
CA ALA A 89 -1.18 -16.95 -13.62
C ALA A 89 -2.58 -17.16 -14.25
N HIS A 90 -2.68 -17.00 -15.57
CA HIS A 90 -3.97 -16.84 -16.27
C HIS A 90 -4.13 -17.85 -17.40
N LEU A 91 -5.36 -18.34 -17.60
CA LEU A 91 -5.76 -19.05 -18.81
C LEU A 91 -6.19 -18.03 -19.87
N ALA A 92 -5.52 -18.02 -21.03
CA ALA A 92 -5.83 -17.10 -22.10
C ALA A 92 -5.63 -17.69 -23.50
N ALA A 93 -6.50 -17.34 -24.45
CA ALA A 93 -6.27 -17.60 -25.87
C ALA A 93 -5.59 -16.40 -26.57
N ASP A 94 -5.93 -15.17 -26.16
CA ASP A 94 -5.39 -13.93 -26.73
C ASP A 94 -4.84 -13.01 -25.61
N VAL A 95 -3.74 -12.33 -25.89
CA VAL A 95 -3.36 -11.07 -25.23
C VAL A 95 -4.06 -9.94 -25.96
N ILE A 96 -4.85 -9.16 -25.24
CA ILE A 96 -5.76 -8.17 -25.82
C ILE A 96 -5.30 -6.77 -25.42
N PHE A 97 -5.10 -5.92 -26.42
CA PHE A 97 -4.79 -4.51 -26.25
C PHE A 97 -6.03 -3.69 -26.52
N THR A 98 -6.59 -3.06 -25.49
CA THR A 98 -7.80 -2.25 -25.64
C THR A 98 -7.46 -0.76 -25.64
N MET A 99 -7.83 -0.08 -26.73
CA MET A 99 -7.68 1.36 -26.88
C MET A 99 -8.92 2.09 -26.35
N LYS A 100 -8.70 3.09 -25.47
CA LYS A 100 -9.78 3.85 -24.84
C LYS A 100 -9.51 5.36 -24.86
N ALA A 101 -10.60 6.11 -24.93
CA ALA A 101 -10.64 7.55 -24.75
C ALA A 101 -11.40 7.86 -23.46
N ASP A 102 -10.72 8.39 -22.45
CA ASP A 102 -11.35 8.85 -21.23
C ASP A 102 -11.79 10.31 -21.36
N ASN A 103 -13.04 10.57 -21.01
CA ASN A 103 -13.62 11.91 -21.02
C ASN A 103 -14.39 12.16 -19.72
N ALA A 104 -14.83 13.39 -19.49
CA ALA A 104 -15.51 13.76 -18.25
C ALA A 104 -16.84 13.02 -17.99
N ILE A 105 -17.38 12.31 -18.98
CA ILE A 105 -18.66 11.59 -18.92
C ILE A 105 -18.44 10.07 -18.79
N GLY A 106 -17.27 9.56 -19.21
CA GLY A 106 -16.84 8.18 -19.04
C GLY A 106 -15.94 7.68 -20.18
N ALA A 107 -15.27 6.55 -19.93
CA ALA A 107 -14.38 5.94 -20.91
C ALA A 107 -15.12 5.37 -22.12
N THR A 108 -14.73 5.82 -23.32
CA THR A 108 -15.22 5.32 -24.61
C THR A 108 -14.23 4.33 -25.21
N LEU A 109 -14.72 3.17 -25.66
CA LEU A 109 -13.92 2.16 -26.37
C LEU A 109 -13.64 2.62 -27.81
N ILE A 110 -12.37 2.59 -28.23
CA ILE A 110 -11.96 2.88 -29.61
C ILE A 110 -11.88 1.59 -30.42
N GLY A 111 -11.28 0.54 -29.85
CA GLY A 111 -11.14 -0.76 -30.48
C GLY A 111 -10.18 -1.67 -29.71
N ARG A 112 -9.96 -2.88 -30.23
CA ARG A 112 -9.10 -3.90 -29.62
C ARG A 112 -8.17 -4.53 -30.65
N ALA A 113 -6.92 -4.75 -30.27
CA ALA A 113 -5.98 -5.57 -31.01
C ALA A 113 -5.70 -6.87 -30.25
N TYR A 114 -5.42 -7.95 -30.98
CA TYR A 114 -5.30 -9.29 -30.42
C TYR A 114 -3.98 -9.93 -30.86
N LEU A 115 -3.25 -10.51 -29.89
CA LEU A 115 -2.10 -11.36 -30.15
C LEU A 115 -2.39 -12.76 -29.58
N PRO A 116 -2.46 -13.81 -30.43
CA PRO A 116 -2.66 -15.17 -29.96
C PRO A 116 -1.57 -15.61 -28.98
N VAL A 117 -1.98 -16.13 -27.82
CA VAL A 117 -1.05 -16.60 -26.77
C VAL A 117 -0.16 -17.74 -27.28
N ALA A 118 -0.66 -18.54 -28.23
CA ALA A 118 0.12 -19.62 -28.85
C ALA A 118 1.44 -19.13 -29.47
N GLU A 119 1.49 -17.89 -29.97
CA GLU A 119 2.72 -17.30 -30.56
C GLU A 119 3.78 -16.99 -29.48
N LEU A 120 3.41 -16.87 -28.20
CA LEU A 120 4.32 -16.50 -27.11
C LEU A 120 5.00 -17.69 -26.45
N LEU A 121 4.55 -18.92 -26.72
CA LEU A 121 4.97 -20.10 -25.94
C LEU A 121 6.41 -20.52 -26.17
N GLU A 122 6.97 -20.19 -27.33
CA GLU A 122 8.38 -20.47 -27.65
C GLU A 122 9.34 -19.55 -26.89
N GLY A 123 8.83 -18.46 -26.29
CA GLY A 123 9.61 -17.49 -25.52
C GLY A 123 10.39 -16.49 -26.37
N GLU A 124 10.19 -16.51 -27.70
CA GLU A 124 10.75 -15.52 -28.61
C GLU A 124 10.14 -14.13 -28.39
N GLU A 125 10.92 -13.09 -28.69
CA GLU A 125 10.44 -11.71 -28.66
C GLU A 125 9.60 -11.44 -29.91
N ILE A 126 8.37 -10.97 -29.72
CA ILE A 126 7.47 -10.53 -30.78
C ILE A 126 7.46 -9.00 -30.79
N ASP A 127 7.83 -8.39 -31.90
CA ASP A 127 7.71 -6.95 -32.16
C ASP A 127 6.86 -6.75 -33.42
N ARG A 128 5.63 -6.23 -33.26
CA ARG A 128 4.65 -6.19 -34.36
C ARG A 128 3.67 -5.03 -34.25
N TRP A 129 3.23 -4.56 -35.42
CA TRP A 129 2.03 -3.75 -35.57
C TRP A 129 0.79 -4.64 -35.66
N LEU A 130 -0.12 -4.50 -34.69
CA LEU A 130 -1.39 -5.22 -34.66
C LEU A 130 -2.52 -4.31 -35.13
N GLU A 131 -3.45 -4.87 -35.91
CA GLU A 131 -4.64 -4.14 -36.34
C GLU A 131 -5.61 -3.94 -35.17
N ILE A 132 -6.16 -2.72 -35.07
CA ILE A 132 -7.19 -2.40 -34.10
C ILE A 132 -8.54 -2.72 -34.75
N CYS A 133 -9.30 -3.60 -34.13
CA CYS A 133 -10.59 -4.07 -34.61
C CYS A 133 -11.75 -3.62 -33.71
N ASP A 134 -12.96 -3.65 -34.27
CA ASP A 134 -14.21 -3.44 -33.55
C ASP A 134 -14.65 -4.70 -32.78
N ASP A 135 -15.85 -4.67 -32.19
CA ASP A 135 -16.41 -5.79 -31.44
C ASP A 135 -16.68 -7.04 -32.30
N LYS A 136 -16.73 -6.90 -33.62
CA LYS A 136 -16.90 -8.00 -34.59
C LYS A 136 -15.56 -8.54 -35.11
N ARG A 137 -14.43 -8.01 -34.61
CA ARG A 137 -13.07 -8.27 -35.10
C ARG A 137 -12.81 -7.73 -36.52
N GLU A 138 -13.59 -6.77 -36.99
CA GLU A 138 -13.34 -6.08 -38.26
C GLU A 138 -12.40 -4.89 -38.07
N PRO A 139 -11.42 -4.64 -38.98
CA PRO A 139 -10.48 -3.53 -38.84
C PRO A 139 -11.14 -2.15 -38.74
N VAL A 140 -10.72 -1.35 -37.76
CA VAL A 140 -11.17 0.04 -37.55
C VAL A 140 -10.35 0.98 -38.42
N GLY A 141 -10.69 1.03 -39.71
CA GLY A 141 -9.93 1.80 -40.69
C GLY A 141 -8.51 1.27 -40.84
N GLU A 142 -7.53 2.17 -40.79
CA GLU A 142 -6.09 1.82 -40.88
C GLU A 142 -5.41 1.87 -39.50
N SER A 143 -6.21 1.83 -38.43
CA SER A 143 -5.72 1.97 -37.06
C SER A 143 -4.90 0.75 -36.64
N LYS A 144 -3.69 0.97 -36.15
CA LYS A 144 -2.80 -0.09 -35.67
C LYS A 144 -2.14 0.31 -34.36
N ILE A 145 -1.73 -0.67 -33.58
CA ILE A 145 -0.94 -0.49 -32.35
C ILE A 145 0.38 -1.23 -32.48
N HIS A 146 1.48 -0.57 -32.12
CA HIS A 146 2.82 -1.13 -32.11
C HIS A 146 3.15 -1.64 -30.72
N VAL A 147 3.36 -2.95 -30.62
CA VAL A 147 3.63 -3.63 -29.35
C VAL A 147 4.81 -4.55 -29.47
N LYS A 148 5.49 -4.75 -28.35
CA LYS A 148 6.52 -5.77 -28.19
C LYS A 148 6.25 -6.62 -26.97
N LEU A 149 6.33 -7.94 -27.12
CA LEU A 149 6.03 -8.89 -26.05
C LEU A 149 7.09 -9.99 -26.01
N GLN A 150 7.40 -10.45 -24.79
CA GLN A 150 8.15 -11.68 -24.57
C GLN A 150 7.65 -12.37 -23.31
N TYR A 151 7.34 -13.66 -23.42
CA TYR A 151 6.88 -14.47 -22.30
C TYR A 151 8.00 -15.34 -21.74
N PHE A 152 8.07 -15.39 -20.42
CA PHE A 152 8.99 -16.23 -19.65
C PHE A 152 8.18 -17.12 -18.71
N GLY A 153 8.14 -18.43 -18.98
CA GLY A 153 7.57 -19.40 -18.04
C GLY A 153 8.26 -19.33 -16.67
N VAL A 154 7.53 -19.65 -15.59
CA VAL A 154 8.09 -19.62 -14.22
C VAL A 154 9.37 -20.44 -14.08
N ASP A 155 9.51 -21.52 -14.84
CA ASP A 155 10.69 -22.40 -14.85
C ASP A 155 11.97 -21.71 -15.36
N LYS A 156 11.84 -20.57 -16.06
CA LYS A 156 12.96 -19.75 -16.50
C LYS A 156 13.57 -18.92 -15.37
N ASP A 157 12.84 -18.70 -14.28
CA ASP A 157 13.37 -18.04 -13.10
C ASP A 157 14.38 -18.96 -12.39
N ARG A 158 15.55 -18.41 -12.05
CA ARG A 158 16.67 -19.18 -11.47
C ARG A 158 16.37 -19.73 -10.08
N ASN A 159 15.42 -19.11 -9.37
CA ASN A 159 14.99 -19.41 -8.01
C ASN A 159 13.67 -20.20 -7.96
N TRP A 160 12.98 -20.42 -9.09
CA TRP A 160 11.75 -21.22 -9.14
C TRP A 160 11.93 -22.59 -8.50
N ALA A 161 11.02 -22.94 -7.58
CA ALA A 161 11.02 -24.18 -6.81
C ALA A 161 12.34 -24.49 -6.05
N ARG A 162 13.16 -23.47 -5.75
CA ARG A 162 14.48 -23.65 -5.11
C ARG A 162 14.73 -22.75 -3.90
N GLY A 163 13.82 -21.82 -3.60
CA GLY A 163 13.97 -20.86 -2.51
C GLY A 163 15.16 -19.91 -2.67
N VAL A 164 15.61 -19.33 -1.56
CA VAL A 164 16.82 -18.48 -1.51
C VAL A 164 18.06 -19.38 -1.45
N ARG A 165 18.67 -19.64 -2.61
CA ARG A 165 19.77 -20.63 -2.74
C ARG A 165 21.14 -20.14 -2.29
N SER A 166 21.36 -18.84 -2.23
CA SER A 166 22.67 -18.25 -2.05
C SER A 166 22.57 -16.94 -1.29
N VAL A 167 23.57 -16.68 -0.45
CA VAL A 167 23.78 -15.38 0.21
C VAL A 167 23.97 -14.24 -0.80
N LYS A 168 24.24 -14.56 -2.07
CA LYS A 168 24.33 -13.60 -3.18
C LYS A 168 22.98 -13.34 -3.88
N PHE A 169 21.86 -13.77 -3.31
CA PHE A 169 20.54 -13.46 -3.86
C PHE A 169 20.35 -11.93 -3.95
N PRO A 170 20.00 -11.39 -5.13
CA PRO A 170 20.02 -9.94 -5.36
C PRO A 170 18.80 -9.21 -4.79
N GLY A 171 17.80 -9.93 -4.28
CA GLY A 171 16.50 -9.37 -3.91
C GLY A 171 15.44 -9.59 -4.98
N VAL A 172 14.21 -9.18 -4.66
CA VAL A 172 13.12 -9.14 -5.61
C VAL A 172 13.41 -8.06 -6.66
N PRO A 173 13.31 -8.36 -7.97
CA PRO A 173 13.55 -7.37 -9.01
C PRO A 173 12.38 -6.39 -9.16
N TYR A 174 12.62 -5.27 -9.84
CA TYR A 174 11.60 -4.26 -10.20
C TYR A 174 10.85 -3.65 -9.00
N THR A 175 11.48 -3.57 -7.83
CA THR A 175 10.97 -2.89 -6.64
C THR A 175 11.59 -1.50 -6.48
N PHE A 176 10.84 -0.58 -5.86
CA PHE A 176 11.33 0.78 -5.59
C PHE A 176 12.53 0.78 -4.62
N PHE A 177 12.44 0.00 -3.54
CA PHE A 177 13.56 -0.25 -2.63
C PHE A 177 14.27 -1.54 -3.02
N SER A 178 15.60 -1.47 -3.15
CA SER A 178 16.45 -2.65 -3.36
C SER A 178 16.72 -3.39 -2.05
N GLN A 179 17.09 -4.67 -2.12
CA GLN A 179 17.49 -5.44 -0.93
C GLN A 179 18.67 -4.77 -0.21
N ARG A 180 18.58 -4.69 1.12
CA ARG A 180 19.64 -4.16 1.98
C ARG A 180 20.39 -5.30 2.68
N GLN A 181 21.69 -5.12 2.84
CA GLN A 181 22.58 -6.06 3.54
C GLN A 181 22.98 -5.49 4.90
N GLY A 182 23.53 -6.32 5.79
CA GLY A 182 23.99 -5.87 7.12
C GLY A 182 22.85 -5.36 8.01
N CYS A 183 21.65 -5.88 7.80
CA CYS A 183 20.47 -5.54 8.58
C CYS A 183 20.27 -6.55 9.72
N ASN A 184 19.54 -6.15 10.75
CA ASN A 184 19.01 -7.05 11.77
C ASN A 184 17.49 -6.90 11.84
N VAL A 185 16.80 -8.03 11.96
CA VAL A 185 15.35 -8.07 12.09
C VAL A 185 15.01 -8.80 13.37
N ARG A 186 14.27 -8.14 14.25
CA ARG A 186 13.68 -8.76 15.43
C ARG A 186 12.20 -9.01 15.14
N LEU A 187 11.79 -10.26 15.27
CA LEU A 187 10.44 -10.73 14.98
C LEU A 187 9.62 -10.75 16.27
N TYR A 188 8.39 -10.25 16.21
CA TYR A 188 7.47 -10.23 17.34
C TYR A 188 6.25 -11.09 17.05
N GLN A 189 5.94 -11.95 18.01
CA GLN A 189 4.69 -12.70 18.08
C GLN A 189 3.80 -12.00 19.10
N ASP A 190 2.67 -11.48 18.64
CA ASP A 190 1.74 -10.63 19.41
C ASP A 190 2.41 -9.35 19.97
N ALA A 191 1.66 -8.57 20.73
CA ALA A 191 2.19 -7.33 21.35
C ALA A 191 3.19 -7.64 22.47
N HIS A 192 2.98 -8.75 23.19
CA HIS A 192 3.78 -9.15 24.33
C HIS A 192 3.97 -10.67 24.41
N VAL A 193 5.09 -11.09 25.00
CA VAL A 193 5.39 -12.50 25.28
C VAL A 193 5.70 -12.66 26.77
N PRO A 194 4.87 -13.38 27.55
CA PRO A 194 5.16 -13.65 28.95
C PRO A 194 6.46 -14.44 29.13
N ASP A 195 7.10 -14.30 30.29
CA ASP A 195 8.25 -15.13 30.61
C ASP A 195 7.89 -16.62 30.62
N ASN A 196 8.83 -17.45 30.17
CA ASN A 196 8.72 -18.90 30.15
C ASN A 196 7.56 -19.49 29.31
N PHE A 197 6.95 -18.72 28.40
CA PHE A 197 5.92 -19.24 27.49
C PHE A 197 6.50 -20.14 26.40
N ILE A 198 7.61 -19.70 25.77
CA ILE A 198 8.17 -20.35 24.60
C ILE A 198 9.02 -21.56 25.02
N PRO A 199 8.80 -22.76 24.44
CA PRO A 199 9.63 -23.92 24.71
C PRO A 199 11.06 -23.72 24.19
N LYS A 200 11.99 -24.57 24.64
CA LYS A 200 13.36 -24.57 24.10
C LYS A 200 13.34 -25.01 22.63
N ILE A 201 13.62 -24.07 21.73
CA ILE A 201 13.72 -24.32 20.29
C ILE A 201 15.17 -24.09 19.88
N PRO A 202 15.96 -25.14 19.60
CA PRO A 202 17.38 -25.00 19.26
C PRO A 202 17.58 -24.36 17.89
N LEU A 203 18.57 -23.47 17.79
CA LEU A 203 18.97 -22.77 16.58
C LEU A 203 20.36 -23.22 16.10
N ALA A 204 20.68 -22.88 14.85
CA ALA A 204 21.92 -23.29 14.19
C ALA A 204 23.21 -22.76 14.86
N ASP A 205 23.12 -21.65 15.59
CA ASP A 205 24.24 -21.06 16.35
C ASP A 205 24.47 -21.73 17.72
N GLY A 206 23.72 -22.80 18.03
CA GLY A 206 23.79 -23.53 19.29
C GLY A 206 23.01 -22.88 20.43
N LYS A 207 22.36 -21.73 20.21
CA LYS A 207 21.47 -21.10 21.19
C LYS A 207 20.04 -21.62 21.05
N ASN A 208 19.20 -21.32 22.02
CA ASN A 208 17.75 -21.49 21.87
C ASN A 208 17.15 -20.18 21.34
N TYR A 209 16.02 -20.28 20.63
CA TYR A 209 15.21 -19.13 20.27
C TYR A 209 14.76 -18.39 21.53
N GLU A 210 14.97 -17.08 21.52
CA GLU A 210 14.54 -16.17 22.57
C GLU A 210 13.48 -15.24 22.00
N PRO A 211 12.25 -15.24 22.55
CA PRO A 211 11.21 -14.36 22.06
C PRO A 211 11.52 -12.90 22.37
N ALA A 212 11.22 -12.04 21.41
CA ALA A 212 11.21 -10.61 21.59
C ALA A 212 9.80 -10.11 21.94
N ARG A 213 9.69 -8.88 22.48
CA ARG A 213 8.44 -8.32 23.00
C ARG A 213 8.16 -6.98 22.33
N CYS A 214 7.11 -6.92 21.52
CA CYS A 214 6.86 -5.81 20.60
C CYS A 214 6.69 -4.48 21.35
N TRP A 215 5.70 -4.40 22.23
CA TRP A 215 5.37 -3.15 22.92
C TRP A 215 6.39 -2.78 24.00
N GLU A 216 7.11 -3.74 24.58
CA GLU A 216 8.28 -3.44 25.43
C GLU A 216 9.38 -2.72 24.61
N ASP A 217 9.73 -3.25 23.44
CA ASP A 217 10.78 -2.66 22.59
C ASP A 217 10.33 -1.33 21.94
N ILE A 218 9.05 -1.17 21.60
CA ILE A 218 8.50 0.12 21.12
C ILE A 218 8.53 1.16 22.25
N PHE A 219 8.14 0.79 23.47
CA PHE A 219 8.20 1.68 24.63
C PHE A 219 9.63 2.16 24.90
N ASP A 220 10.61 1.25 24.87
CA ASP A 220 12.03 1.60 25.03
C ASP A 220 12.51 2.52 23.90
N ALA A 221 12.15 2.20 22.66
CA ALA A 221 12.53 2.99 21.49
C ALA A 221 12.01 4.42 21.55
N ILE A 222 10.73 4.62 21.90
CA ILE A 222 10.13 5.96 22.05
C ILE A 222 10.76 6.70 23.24
N SER A 223 10.91 6.03 24.38
CA SER A 223 11.45 6.64 25.60
C SER A 223 12.88 7.14 25.42
N ASN A 224 13.71 6.37 24.69
CA ASN A 224 15.13 6.64 24.49
C ASN A 224 15.44 7.54 23.28
N ALA A 225 14.45 7.89 22.46
CA ALA A 225 14.63 8.78 21.31
C ALA A 225 15.11 10.17 21.75
N GLN A 226 15.99 10.79 20.95
CA GLN A 226 16.59 12.10 21.22
C GLN A 226 16.35 13.11 20.09
N HIS A 227 15.98 12.67 18.88
CA HIS A 227 15.84 13.56 17.73
C HIS A 227 14.48 13.43 17.02
N LEU A 228 13.98 12.21 16.79
CA LEU A 228 12.76 11.98 16.03
C LEU A 228 11.96 10.77 16.55
N ILE A 229 10.65 10.92 16.51
CA ILE A 229 9.65 9.85 16.66
C ILE A 229 8.60 10.05 15.58
N TYR A 230 8.63 9.23 14.53
CA TYR A 230 7.69 9.31 13.41
C TYR A 230 6.77 8.10 13.40
N ILE A 231 5.45 8.32 13.46
CA ILE A 231 4.45 7.27 13.59
C ILE A 231 3.45 7.34 12.45
N THR A 232 3.16 6.21 11.82
CA THR A 232 1.93 6.05 11.01
C THR A 232 1.07 4.98 11.63
N GLY A 233 -0.23 5.20 11.66
CA GLY A 233 -1.21 4.21 12.10
C GLY A 233 -2.45 4.27 11.23
N TRP A 234 -3.07 3.11 11.04
CA TRP A 234 -4.46 3.08 10.57
C TRP A 234 -5.38 3.60 11.68
N SER A 235 -5.07 3.27 12.93
CA SER A 235 -5.63 3.90 14.12
C SER A 235 -4.51 4.07 15.15
N VAL A 236 -4.61 5.11 15.96
CA VAL A 236 -3.77 5.30 17.15
C VAL A 236 -4.73 5.66 18.28
N HIS A 237 -4.52 5.11 19.47
CA HIS A 237 -5.31 5.45 20.65
C HIS A 237 -4.37 5.95 21.75
N THR A 238 -4.57 7.18 22.21
CA THR A 238 -3.64 7.88 23.10
C THR A 238 -3.63 7.32 24.52
N GLU A 239 -4.73 6.70 24.96
CA GLU A 239 -4.93 6.26 26.34
C GLU A 239 -4.38 4.86 26.64
N ILE A 240 -3.88 4.12 25.63
CA ILE A 240 -3.26 2.81 25.89
C ILE A 240 -1.94 2.96 26.66
N THR A 241 -1.65 1.96 27.49
CA THR A 241 -0.31 1.75 28.06
C THR A 241 0.40 0.62 27.33
N LEU A 242 1.70 0.80 27.06
CA LEU A 242 2.50 -0.18 26.32
C LEU A 242 2.98 -1.34 27.21
N ILE A 243 3.17 -1.10 28.51
CA ILE A 243 3.69 -2.07 29.47
C ILE A 243 2.58 -2.43 30.46
N ARG A 244 2.08 -3.67 30.40
CA ARG A 244 0.98 -4.12 31.26
C ARG A 244 1.27 -5.37 32.08
N ASP A 245 2.34 -6.09 31.77
CA ASP A 245 2.72 -7.30 32.51
C ASP A 245 3.35 -6.93 33.85
N THR A 246 2.63 -7.21 34.93
CA THR A 246 3.06 -6.91 36.30
C THR A 246 4.29 -7.71 36.74
N ASN A 247 4.62 -8.82 36.07
CA ASN A 247 5.84 -9.58 36.32
C ASN A 247 7.06 -8.99 35.59
N ARG A 248 6.83 -8.06 34.65
CA ARG A 248 7.85 -7.41 33.83
C ARG A 248 7.70 -5.88 33.84
N PRO A 249 7.69 -5.23 35.02
CA PRO A 249 7.51 -3.79 35.09
C PRO A 249 8.70 -3.07 34.45
N LYS A 250 8.42 -1.94 33.80
CA LYS A 250 9.45 -1.01 33.31
C LYS A 250 9.20 0.37 33.90
N PRO A 251 10.24 1.12 34.30
CA PRO A 251 10.07 2.47 34.83
C PRO A 251 9.29 3.37 33.87
N GLY A 252 8.20 3.98 34.35
CA GLY A 252 7.29 4.80 33.53
C GLY A 252 6.43 4.03 32.53
N GLY A 253 6.35 2.69 32.64
CA GLY A 253 5.56 1.84 31.75
C GLY A 253 4.04 1.97 31.92
N ASP A 254 3.60 2.58 33.02
CA ASP A 254 2.21 2.93 33.34
C ASP A 254 1.74 4.23 32.66
N VAL A 255 2.65 4.98 32.04
CA VAL A 255 2.31 6.19 31.28
C VAL A 255 1.61 5.82 29.98
N THR A 256 0.53 6.54 29.66
CA THR A 256 -0.18 6.36 28.39
C THR A 256 0.69 6.78 27.21
N LEU A 257 0.43 6.20 26.04
CA LEU A 257 1.15 6.54 24.81
C LEU A 257 1.10 8.05 24.52
N GLY A 258 -0.07 8.67 24.71
CA GLY A 258 -0.28 10.10 24.49
C GLY A 258 0.63 10.96 25.35
N GLU A 259 0.68 10.70 26.66
CA GLU A 259 1.53 11.45 27.59
C GLU A 259 3.02 11.18 27.38
N LEU A 260 3.40 9.96 27.01
CA LEU A 260 4.78 9.64 26.63
C LEU A 260 5.22 10.49 25.42
N LEU A 261 4.39 10.57 24.37
CA LEU A 261 4.71 11.35 23.16
C LEU A 261 4.76 12.85 23.43
N LYS A 262 3.82 13.40 24.21
CA LYS A 262 3.86 14.81 24.65
C LYS A 262 5.14 15.12 25.42
N ARG A 263 5.53 14.25 26.36
CA ARG A 263 6.77 14.42 27.14
C ARG A 263 7.98 14.48 26.21
N LYS A 264 8.12 13.50 25.31
CA LYS A 264 9.24 13.46 24.35
C LYS A 264 9.27 14.71 23.45
N ALA A 265 8.12 15.17 22.98
CA ALA A 265 8.04 16.40 22.19
C ALA A 265 8.50 17.63 22.98
N SER A 266 8.06 17.77 24.24
CA SER A 266 8.46 18.88 25.12
C SER A 266 9.95 18.87 25.51
N GLU A 267 10.59 17.69 25.46
CA GLU A 267 12.04 17.52 25.64
C GLU A 267 12.84 17.94 24.38
N GLY A 268 12.16 18.32 23.29
CA GLY A 268 12.78 18.74 22.03
C GLY A 268 12.88 17.66 20.96
N VAL A 269 12.33 16.46 21.20
CA VAL A 269 12.28 15.39 20.18
C VAL A 269 11.21 15.72 19.15
N ARG A 270 11.51 15.58 17.86
CA ARG A 270 10.52 15.83 16.80
C ARG A 270 9.53 14.69 16.70
N VAL A 271 8.30 14.89 17.19
CA VAL A 271 7.23 13.89 17.11
C VAL A 271 6.26 14.22 15.97
N LEU A 272 6.27 13.40 14.92
CA LEU A 272 5.40 13.57 13.74
C LEU A 272 4.51 12.34 13.56
N MET A 273 3.22 12.54 13.33
CA MET A 273 2.27 11.45 13.16
C MET A 273 1.42 11.62 11.90
N LEU A 274 1.27 10.54 11.14
CA LEU A 274 0.32 10.40 10.04
C LEU A 274 -0.70 9.32 10.39
N VAL A 275 -1.84 9.73 10.95
CA VAL A 275 -2.95 8.83 11.28
C VAL A 275 -3.95 8.86 10.13
N TRP A 276 -4.51 7.72 9.74
CA TRP A 276 -5.54 7.70 8.69
C TRP A 276 -6.76 8.55 9.11
N ASP A 277 -7.23 9.38 8.19
CA ASP A 277 -8.46 10.19 8.33
C ASP A 277 -9.67 9.35 7.89
N ASP A 278 -10.42 8.81 8.85
CA ASP A 278 -11.70 8.15 8.60
C ASP A 278 -12.75 9.23 8.30
N ARG A 279 -12.89 9.55 7.00
CA ARG A 279 -13.88 10.52 6.52
C ARG A 279 -15.33 10.12 6.81
N THR A 280 -15.61 8.90 7.27
CA THR A 280 -16.94 8.51 7.71
C THR A 280 -17.26 8.95 9.15
N SER A 281 -16.25 9.37 9.91
CA SER A 281 -16.39 9.97 11.26
C SER A 281 -17.01 11.38 11.20
N VAL A 282 -16.83 12.09 10.08
CA VAL A 282 -17.35 13.45 9.89
C VAL A 282 -18.80 13.44 9.36
N GLY A 283 -19.77 13.08 10.21
CA GLY A 283 -21.18 13.26 9.86
C GLY A 283 -22.20 12.57 10.76
N LEU A 284 -22.60 13.22 11.86
CA LEU A 284 -23.81 12.98 12.68
C LEU A 284 -24.13 11.55 13.17
N LEU A 285 -23.32 10.54 12.85
CA LEU A 285 -23.55 9.13 13.15
C LEU A 285 -22.26 8.54 13.74
N LYS A 286 -22.17 8.66 15.06
CA LYS A 286 -21.15 8.12 15.98
C LYS A 286 -19.81 8.87 16.02
N ARG A 287 -19.32 9.09 17.25
CA ARG A 287 -17.97 9.60 17.54
C ARG A 287 -16.89 8.56 17.19
N ASP A 288 -17.27 7.29 17.18
CA ASP A 288 -16.46 6.19 16.64
C ASP A 288 -16.91 5.99 15.19
N GLY A 289 -16.04 6.22 14.21
CA GLY A 289 -16.34 5.97 12.80
C GLY A 289 -16.88 4.55 12.56
N LEU A 290 -17.41 4.29 11.37
CA LEU A 290 -17.94 2.96 11.00
C LEU A 290 -16.90 1.84 11.17
N MET A 291 -15.62 2.20 11.22
CA MET A 291 -14.48 1.30 11.33
C MET A 291 -13.86 1.24 12.73
N ALA A 292 -14.44 1.88 13.75
CA ALA A 292 -13.90 1.91 15.12
C ALA A 292 -12.44 2.40 15.20
N THR A 293 -12.16 3.55 14.57
CA THR A 293 -10.89 4.28 14.69
C THR A 293 -10.98 5.41 15.72
N HIS A 294 -9.83 5.82 16.27
CA HIS A 294 -9.69 6.93 17.23
C HIS A 294 -8.92 8.12 16.63
N ASP A 295 -9.05 8.32 15.32
CA ASP A 295 -8.24 9.27 14.56
C ASP A 295 -8.53 10.74 14.94
N GLU A 296 -9.80 11.16 14.89
CA GLU A 296 -10.19 12.53 15.30
C GLU A 296 -9.88 12.79 16.78
N GLU A 297 -10.14 11.81 17.66
CA GLU A 297 -9.84 11.90 19.09
C GLU A 297 -8.35 12.10 19.35
N THR A 298 -7.51 11.33 18.65
CA THR A 298 -6.04 11.45 18.72
C THR A 298 -5.55 12.79 18.20
N ALA A 299 -6.07 13.26 17.06
CA ALA A 299 -5.69 14.56 16.52
C ALA A 299 -6.06 15.71 17.48
N ASN A 300 -7.25 15.64 18.08
CA ASN A 300 -7.70 16.61 19.09
C ASN A 300 -6.85 16.55 20.36
N TYR A 301 -6.47 15.35 20.82
CA TYR A 301 -5.64 15.16 22.01
C TYR A 301 -4.26 15.84 21.90
N PHE A 302 -3.67 15.83 20.70
CA PHE A 302 -2.38 16.48 20.44
C PHE A 302 -2.50 17.95 20.01
N GLN A 303 -3.71 18.47 19.80
CA GLN A 303 -3.92 19.85 19.41
C GLN A 303 -3.37 20.82 20.48
N GLY A 304 -2.52 21.75 20.06
CA GLY A 304 -1.90 22.72 20.97
C GLY A 304 -0.71 22.18 21.77
N THR A 305 -0.27 20.96 21.48
CA THR A 305 0.97 20.38 22.02
C THR A 305 2.13 20.48 21.01
N ASP A 306 3.33 20.08 21.42
CA ASP A 306 4.50 19.98 20.54
C ASP A 306 4.50 18.72 19.65
N VAL A 307 3.48 17.86 19.76
CA VAL A 307 3.29 16.69 18.89
C VAL A 307 2.55 17.12 17.61
N HIS A 308 3.13 16.85 16.45
CA HIS A 308 2.52 17.17 15.17
C HIS A 308 1.73 15.98 14.60
N CYS A 309 0.46 15.89 14.99
CA CYS A 309 -0.46 14.87 14.49
C CYS A 309 -1.25 15.37 13.27
N VAL A 310 -1.14 14.68 12.13
CA VAL A 310 -1.85 15.01 10.89
C VAL A 310 -2.78 13.86 10.50
N LEU A 311 -4.07 14.18 10.36
CA LEU A 311 -5.07 13.31 9.75
C LEU A 311 -4.81 13.21 8.24
N CYS A 312 -4.63 11.98 7.78
CA CYS A 312 -4.11 11.67 6.45
C CYS A 312 -5.18 10.91 5.65
N PRO A 313 -5.93 11.58 4.75
CA PRO A 313 -6.93 10.90 3.94
C PRO A 313 -6.30 10.06 2.84
N ARG A 314 -6.99 8.99 2.45
CA ARG A 314 -6.66 8.21 1.25
C ARG A 314 -7.72 8.44 0.19
N ASN A 315 -7.33 9.09 -0.90
CA ASN A 315 -8.14 9.11 -2.11
C ASN A 315 -7.74 7.90 -2.96
N PRO A 316 -8.67 7.06 -3.44
CA PRO A 316 -8.36 6.04 -4.45
C PRO A 316 -7.78 6.70 -5.70
N ASP A 317 -6.92 5.97 -6.42
CA ASP A 317 -6.54 6.35 -7.77
C ASP A 317 -7.61 5.84 -8.74
N ASP A 318 -8.31 6.76 -9.44
CA ASP A 318 -9.52 6.51 -10.23
C ASP A 318 -9.40 5.39 -11.29
N SER A 319 -10.46 4.57 -11.35
CA SER A 319 -10.85 3.80 -12.53
C SER A 319 -12.36 3.48 -12.60
N GLY A 320 -13.18 4.06 -11.71
CA GLY A 320 -14.64 3.89 -11.71
C GLY A 320 -15.37 4.95 -12.53
N SER A 321 -16.70 4.87 -12.56
CA SER A 321 -17.54 6.01 -12.95
C SER A 321 -17.63 7.00 -11.78
N ILE A 322 -17.86 8.29 -12.04
CA ILE A 322 -17.98 9.35 -11.01
C ILE A 322 -18.87 8.95 -9.81
N VAL A 323 -19.97 8.24 -10.07
CA VAL A 323 -20.91 7.76 -9.04
C VAL A 323 -20.28 6.69 -8.15
N GLN A 324 -19.47 5.82 -8.74
CA GLN A 324 -18.74 4.77 -8.06
C GLN A 324 -17.54 5.35 -7.28
N ASP A 325 -16.85 6.35 -7.83
CA ASP A 325 -15.73 7.02 -7.15
C ASP A 325 -16.19 7.77 -5.90
N LEU A 326 -17.40 8.36 -5.90
CA LEU A 326 -18.03 8.93 -4.71
C LEU A 326 -18.23 7.91 -3.59
N GLN A 327 -18.74 6.71 -3.92
CA GLN A 327 -18.95 5.62 -2.95
C GLN A 327 -17.63 4.95 -2.51
N ILE A 328 -16.62 4.89 -3.40
CA ILE A 328 -15.33 4.24 -3.15
C ILE A 328 -14.34 5.15 -2.43
N SER A 329 -14.47 6.48 -2.58
CA SER A 329 -13.52 7.46 -2.03
C SER A 329 -13.37 7.43 -0.50
N THR A 330 -14.33 6.84 0.22
CA THR A 330 -14.30 6.66 1.67
C THR A 330 -13.90 5.25 2.11
N MET A 331 -13.71 4.30 1.18
CA MET A 331 -13.45 2.89 1.51
C MET A 331 -11.96 2.50 1.55
N PHE A 332 -11.07 3.31 0.96
CA PHE A 332 -9.63 3.07 1.01
C PHE A 332 -9.00 3.78 2.20
N THR A 333 -8.02 3.13 2.81
CA THR A 333 -7.36 3.62 4.02
C THR A 333 -5.84 3.73 3.85
N HIS A 334 -5.19 4.53 4.69
CA HIS A 334 -3.76 4.34 4.92
C HIS A 334 -3.58 3.27 5.97
N HIS A 335 -3.13 2.08 5.57
CA HIS A 335 -3.08 0.92 6.47
C HIS A 335 -1.67 0.63 7.02
N GLN A 336 -0.69 1.50 6.76
CA GLN A 336 0.67 1.35 7.24
C GLN A 336 0.74 1.59 8.76
N LYS A 337 1.29 0.60 9.50
CA LYS A 337 1.66 0.74 10.92
C LYS A 337 3.17 0.86 11.02
N ILE A 338 3.65 2.06 11.35
CA ILE A 338 5.08 2.39 11.37
C ILE A 338 5.42 3.12 12.66
N VAL A 339 6.54 2.77 13.27
CA VAL A 339 7.25 3.62 14.24
C VAL A 339 8.69 3.76 13.76
N CYS A 340 9.19 4.98 13.56
CA CYS A 340 10.61 5.24 13.29
C CYS A 340 11.16 6.15 14.38
N VAL A 341 12.30 5.77 14.96
CA VAL A 341 13.00 6.57 15.97
C VAL A 341 14.50 6.62 15.68
N ASP A 342 15.17 7.61 16.25
CA ASP A 342 16.61 7.52 16.45
C ASP A 342 16.94 6.74 17.73
N ASP A 343 17.92 5.86 17.67
CA ASP A 343 18.37 4.99 18.76
C ASP A 343 19.89 5.09 18.93
N ALA A 344 20.41 4.78 20.11
CA ALA A 344 21.85 4.77 20.34
C ALA A 344 22.53 3.71 19.45
N LEU A 345 23.75 4.01 18.98
CA LEU A 345 24.57 2.98 18.33
C LEU A 345 25.01 1.92 19.36
N PRO A 346 25.04 0.62 19.02
CA PRO A 346 25.42 -0.44 19.96
C PRO A 346 26.87 -0.38 20.48
N SER A 347 27.73 0.49 19.95
CA SER A 347 29.11 0.67 20.40
C SER A 347 29.17 1.47 21.71
N GLN A 348 29.72 0.89 22.77
CA GLN A 348 29.89 1.56 24.06
C GLN A 348 30.66 2.88 23.93
N GLY A 349 30.11 3.96 24.49
CA GLY A 349 30.74 5.28 24.56
C GLY A 349 30.62 6.13 23.30
N SER A 350 29.85 5.70 22.30
CA SER A 350 29.56 6.54 21.13
C SER A 350 28.32 7.40 21.39
N GLU A 351 28.45 8.71 21.20
CA GLU A 351 27.33 9.66 21.15
C GLU A 351 26.56 9.57 19.82
N GLN A 352 27.01 8.71 18.89
CA GLN A 352 26.36 8.57 17.60
C GLN A 352 25.06 7.78 17.72
N ARG A 353 24.09 8.14 16.87
CA ARG A 353 22.77 7.52 16.81
C ARG A 353 22.51 6.92 15.44
N ARG A 354 21.52 6.05 15.38
CA ARG A 354 21.09 5.29 14.19
C ARG A 354 19.56 5.32 14.11
N ILE A 355 19.00 5.00 12.94
CA ILE A 355 17.56 4.82 12.80
C ILE A 355 17.17 3.39 13.13
N LEU A 356 16.05 3.30 13.85
CA LEU A 356 15.33 2.08 14.19
C LEU A 356 13.90 2.21 13.66
N SER A 357 13.39 1.18 12.99
CA SER A 357 12.04 1.22 12.45
C SER A 357 11.25 -0.03 12.81
N PHE A 358 9.94 0.12 12.97
CA PHE A 358 9.01 -0.95 13.26
C PHE A 358 7.96 -1.00 12.17
N VAL A 359 7.63 -2.21 11.69
CA VAL A 359 6.58 -2.47 10.71
C VAL A 359 5.89 -3.80 11.03
N GLY A 360 4.58 -3.89 10.79
CA GLY A 360 3.80 -5.11 11.05
C GLY A 360 2.30 -4.89 10.97
N GLY A 361 1.53 -5.79 11.59
CA GLY A 361 0.06 -5.71 11.67
C GLY A 361 -0.48 -4.95 12.89
N ILE A 362 0.34 -4.80 13.94
CA ILE A 362 -0.08 -4.19 15.21
C ILE A 362 -0.07 -2.66 15.13
N ASP A 363 -1.25 -2.02 15.17
CA ASP A 363 -1.41 -0.59 15.43
C ASP A 363 -1.19 -0.27 16.92
N LEU A 364 -0.82 0.98 17.21
CA LEU A 364 -0.75 1.50 18.58
C LEU A 364 -2.12 2.00 19.05
N CYS A 365 -3.09 1.09 19.14
CA CYS A 365 -4.44 1.40 19.59
C CYS A 365 -5.04 0.29 20.49
N ASP A 366 -6.27 0.51 20.93
CA ASP A 366 -7.07 -0.38 21.77
C ASP A 366 -7.22 -1.79 21.18
N GLY A 367 -7.35 -2.80 22.03
CA GLY A 367 -7.58 -4.19 21.67
C GLY A 367 -6.36 -4.97 21.20
N ARG A 368 -5.26 -4.28 20.84
CA ARG A 368 -4.07 -4.87 20.21
C ARG A 368 -3.08 -5.48 21.20
N TYR A 369 -3.12 -5.05 22.46
CA TYR A 369 -2.33 -5.71 23.49
C TYR A 369 -2.88 -7.13 23.69
N ASP A 370 -2.04 -8.14 23.48
CA ASP A 370 -2.34 -9.50 23.84
C ASP A 370 -1.03 -10.30 24.00
N THR A 371 -1.18 -11.52 24.47
CA THR A 371 -0.13 -12.52 24.63
C THR A 371 -0.56 -13.81 23.96
N GLN A 372 0.35 -14.78 23.87
CA GLN A 372 0.07 -16.08 23.26
C GLN A 372 -0.99 -16.89 24.02
N TYR A 373 -1.35 -16.49 25.24
CA TYR A 373 -2.45 -17.10 25.98
C TYR A 373 -3.84 -16.77 25.42
N HIS A 374 -3.99 -15.65 24.71
CA HIS A 374 -5.23 -15.24 24.04
C HIS A 374 -6.49 -15.45 24.89
N SER A 375 -6.44 -14.96 26.13
CA SER A 375 -7.47 -15.25 27.13
C SER A 375 -8.79 -14.56 26.77
N LEU A 376 -9.87 -15.36 26.70
CA LEU A 376 -11.22 -14.85 26.46
C LEU A 376 -11.84 -14.14 27.68
N PHE A 377 -11.52 -14.59 28.90
CA PHE A 377 -12.21 -14.17 30.13
C PHE A 377 -11.28 -13.83 31.31
N ARG A 378 -10.11 -14.48 31.40
CA ARG A 378 -9.24 -14.47 32.61
C ARG A 378 -8.41 -13.20 32.78
N THR A 379 -8.53 -12.27 31.86
CA THR A 379 -7.75 -11.03 31.82
C THR A 379 -8.64 -9.78 31.85
N LEU A 380 -9.96 -9.98 31.96
CA LEU A 380 -10.98 -8.91 31.96
C LEU A 380 -10.96 -8.07 33.25
N ASP A 381 -10.34 -8.58 34.30
CA ASP A 381 -10.10 -7.92 35.58
C ASP A 381 -8.64 -7.45 35.75
N THR A 382 -7.82 -7.57 34.69
CA THR A 382 -6.41 -7.20 34.69
C THR A 382 -6.07 -6.37 33.44
N VAL A 383 -5.19 -6.87 32.56
CA VAL A 383 -4.59 -6.11 31.44
C VAL A 383 -5.57 -5.68 30.35
N HIS A 384 -6.79 -6.24 30.34
CA HIS A 384 -7.86 -5.92 29.39
C HIS A 384 -9.09 -5.29 30.06
N HIS A 385 -9.01 -4.90 31.35
CA HIS A 385 -10.13 -4.26 32.03
C HIS A 385 -10.52 -2.95 31.36
N ASP A 386 -9.53 -2.09 31.14
CA ASP A 386 -9.67 -0.78 30.47
C ASP A 386 -9.38 -0.87 28.96
N ASP A 387 -9.26 -2.09 28.42
CA ASP A 387 -8.93 -2.35 27.01
C ASP A 387 -9.73 -3.55 26.45
N PHE A 388 -11.03 -3.53 26.73
CA PHE A 388 -11.97 -4.56 26.28
C PHE A 388 -12.37 -4.33 24.82
N HIS A 389 -11.90 -5.21 23.93
CA HIS A 389 -12.23 -5.16 22.51
C HIS A 389 -13.11 -6.36 22.12
N GLN A 390 -14.29 -6.10 21.57
CA GLN A 390 -15.22 -7.11 21.06
C GLN A 390 -16.22 -6.48 20.06
N PRO A 391 -15.81 -6.26 18.80
CA PRO A 391 -16.63 -5.62 17.79
C PRO A 391 -17.71 -6.55 17.19
N ASN A 392 -17.66 -7.86 17.45
CA ASN A 392 -18.53 -8.84 16.79
C ASN A 392 -19.95 -8.89 17.39
N PHE A 393 -20.16 -8.39 18.61
CA PHE A 393 -21.47 -8.34 19.25
C PHE A 393 -21.88 -6.90 19.55
N ALA A 394 -23.01 -6.47 18.99
CA ALA A 394 -23.51 -5.10 19.13
C ALA A 394 -23.73 -4.63 20.58
N THR A 395 -23.88 -5.57 21.53
CA THR A 395 -24.11 -5.28 22.94
C THR A 395 -22.90 -5.54 23.84
N ALA A 396 -21.73 -5.86 23.27
CA ALA A 396 -20.54 -6.18 24.04
C ALA A 396 -20.12 -5.00 24.92
N SER A 397 -19.80 -5.28 26.18
CA SER A 397 -19.20 -4.32 27.10
C SER A 397 -18.53 -5.08 28.24
N ILE A 398 -17.45 -4.54 28.79
CA ILE A 398 -16.73 -5.16 29.91
C ILE A 398 -17.67 -5.46 31.11
N THR A 399 -18.65 -4.58 31.35
CA THR A 399 -19.67 -4.72 32.41
C THR A 399 -20.63 -5.89 32.23
N LYS A 400 -20.76 -6.42 31.01
CA LYS A 400 -21.56 -7.62 30.70
C LYS A 400 -20.73 -8.88 30.65
N GLY A 401 -19.41 -8.77 30.87
CA GLY A 401 -18.45 -9.85 30.78
C GLY A 401 -17.98 -10.12 29.36
N GLY A 402 -17.20 -11.19 29.22
CA GLY A 402 -16.61 -11.60 27.96
C GLY A 402 -17.54 -12.44 27.06
N PRO A 403 -16.97 -13.07 26.01
CA PRO A 403 -15.55 -13.09 25.69
C PRO A 403 -15.08 -11.76 25.09
N ARG A 404 -13.87 -11.29 25.45
CA ARG A 404 -13.15 -10.35 24.56
C ARG A 404 -12.77 -11.07 23.27
N GLU A 405 -12.45 -10.34 22.21
CA GLU A 405 -11.78 -10.87 21.02
C GLU A 405 -10.27 -10.84 21.24
N PRO A 406 -9.58 -11.97 21.44
CA PRO A 406 -8.13 -12.00 21.51
C PRO A 406 -7.50 -11.54 20.20
N TRP A 407 -6.31 -10.95 20.28
CA TRP A 407 -5.64 -10.35 19.13
C TRP A 407 -4.34 -11.09 18.82
N HIS A 408 -4.40 -12.05 17.90
CA HIS A 408 -3.20 -12.67 17.36
C HIS A 408 -2.66 -11.84 16.18
N ASP A 409 -1.39 -11.44 16.26
CA ASP A 409 -0.77 -10.61 15.22
C ASP A 409 0.75 -10.72 15.22
N ILE A 410 1.41 -10.19 14.19
CA ILE A 410 2.86 -10.23 14.00
C ILE A 410 3.40 -8.83 13.72
N HIS A 411 4.56 -8.53 14.29
CA HIS A 411 5.27 -7.28 14.03
C HIS A 411 6.77 -7.51 13.91
N SER A 412 7.51 -6.50 13.46
CA SER A 412 8.97 -6.58 13.34
C SER A 412 9.64 -5.26 13.67
N ARG A 413 10.87 -5.34 14.18
CA ARG A 413 11.81 -4.22 14.30
C ARG A 413 12.95 -4.43 13.33
N LEU A 414 13.31 -3.36 12.64
CA LEU A 414 14.24 -3.31 11.54
C LEU A 414 15.41 -2.39 11.92
N GLU A 415 16.62 -2.91 11.76
CA GLU A 415 17.88 -2.24 12.09
C GLU A 415 18.85 -2.31 10.91
N GLY A 416 19.73 -1.33 10.80
CA GLY A 416 20.64 -1.18 9.66
C GLY A 416 19.98 -0.43 8.49
N PRO A 417 20.56 -0.45 7.28
CA PRO A 417 20.12 0.41 6.17
C PRO A 417 18.62 0.29 5.82
N ILE A 418 17.99 -0.85 6.07
CA ILE A 418 16.55 -1.04 5.83
C ILE A 418 15.66 -0.12 6.67
N ALA A 419 16.09 0.31 7.86
CA ALA A 419 15.30 1.22 8.71
C ALA A 419 15.15 2.60 8.05
N TRP A 420 16.15 3.03 7.27
CA TRP A 420 16.11 4.29 6.54
C TRP A 420 15.13 4.24 5.37
N ASP A 421 14.90 3.08 4.76
CA ASP A 421 13.88 2.95 3.71
C ASP A 421 12.46 3.16 4.27
N VAL A 422 12.20 2.68 5.49
CA VAL A 422 10.92 2.92 6.19
C VAL A 422 10.75 4.39 6.56
N LEU A 423 11.81 5.01 7.09
CA LEU A 423 11.84 6.45 7.33
C LEU A 423 11.60 7.25 6.04
N TYR A 424 12.23 6.85 4.94
CA TYR A 424 12.04 7.52 3.64
C TYR A 424 10.61 7.38 3.12
N ASN A 425 9.95 6.22 3.30
CA ASN A 425 8.51 6.08 3.03
C ASN A 425 7.68 7.09 3.84
N PHE A 426 7.98 7.27 5.14
CA PHE A 426 7.32 8.27 5.97
C PHE A 426 7.52 9.69 5.40
N GLU A 427 8.76 10.06 5.08
CA GLU A 427 9.08 11.37 4.54
C GLU A 427 8.38 11.66 3.20
N GLN A 428 8.32 10.67 2.31
CA GLN A 428 7.60 10.78 1.04
C GLN A 428 6.12 11.09 1.28
N ARG A 429 5.47 10.36 2.20
CA ARG A 429 4.07 10.60 2.56
C ARG A 429 3.87 11.96 3.23
N TRP A 430 4.76 12.33 4.15
CA TRP A 430 4.72 13.62 4.83
C TRP A 430 4.77 14.77 3.82
N ARG A 431 5.74 14.77 2.91
CA ARG A 431 5.90 15.79 1.86
C ARG A 431 4.70 15.86 0.92
N LYS A 432 4.03 14.73 0.66
CA LYS A 432 2.91 14.64 -0.29
C LYS A 432 1.58 15.07 0.31
N GLN A 433 1.33 14.75 1.58
CA GLN A 433 -0.01 14.78 2.17
C GLN A 433 -0.17 15.75 3.34
N THR A 434 0.92 16.37 3.83
CA THR A 434 0.83 17.43 4.84
C THR A 434 0.79 18.83 4.19
N PRO A 435 0.12 19.82 4.81
CA PRO A 435 0.12 21.20 4.31
C PRO A 435 1.54 21.78 4.23
N ARG A 436 1.81 22.67 3.26
CA ARG A 436 3.16 23.24 3.03
C ARG A 436 3.75 23.99 4.24
N ASN A 437 2.93 24.40 5.20
CA ASN A 437 3.38 25.13 6.39
C ASN A 437 3.97 24.22 7.49
N THR A 438 3.90 22.89 7.34
CA THR A 438 4.56 21.90 8.23
C THR A 438 5.80 21.27 7.58
N SER A 439 6.46 22.00 6.66
CA SER A 439 7.60 21.47 5.91
C SER A 439 8.75 21.10 6.84
N LEU A 440 9.28 19.89 6.66
CA LEU A 440 10.58 19.49 7.19
C LEU A 440 11.63 20.47 6.65
N SER A 441 12.00 21.49 7.43
CA SER A 441 13.22 22.22 7.14
C SER A 441 14.36 21.21 7.27
N SER A 442 15.14 21.07 6.19
CA SER A 442 16.37 20.30 6.19
C SER A 442 17.28 20.83 7.28
N ALA A 443 17.52 20.01 8.31
CA ALA A 443 18.62 20.21 9.24
C ALA A 443 19.88 19.56 8.64
#